data_AF-A0A453PIN5-F1
#
_entry.id   AF-A0A453PIN5-F1
#
_cell.length_a   1.000
_cell.length_b   1.000
_cell.length_c   1.000
_cell.angle_alpha   90.00
_cell.angle_beta   90.00
_cell.angle_gamma   90.00
#
_symmetry.space_group_name_H-M   'P 1'
#
loop_
_entity.id
_entity.type
_entity.pdbx_description
1 polymer ?
#
loop_
_entity_poly.entity_id
_entity_poly.type
_entity_poly.pdbx_seq_one_letter_code
_entity_poly.pdbx_strand_id
1 'polypeptide(L)'
;ANINSSSIAAAAALVARSLYILATGDMTVDLMTLNTIKVNVTLVEELIGCLLTCDPGLSCGIAKSFISPSNACPSHYVGVFQDSPSSTQFPSYADDTSRFIWNFLADRTSTLASNVSSCTVKCNNESEVCVGGEVEGGGRCVVSTTRYVPAYSTRLKFEDNAWHVLPANSSDPMGAADPVWTESYWNTISLRVYAVQSTTSDRLILLT
;
A
#
# COMPACT_ATOMS: atom_id res chain seq x y z
N ALA A 1 -4.29 0.03 19.85
CA ALA A 1 -4.72 1.05 18.88
C ALA A 1 -5.87 1.86 19.49
N ASN A 2 -5.90 3.18 19.34
CA ASN A 2 -6.97 4.05 19.85
C ASN A 2 -8.21 4.05 18.93
N ILE A 3 -8.44 2.97 18.19
CA ILE A 3 -9.48 2.89 17.17
C ILE A 3 -10.44 1.77 17.55
N ASN A 4 -11.73 2.07 17.53
CA ASN A 4 -12.80 1.13 17.85
C ASN A 4 -13.24 0.36 16.59
N SER A 5 -13.09 -0.97 16.59
CA SER A 5 -13.44 -1.84 15.46
C SER A 5 -14.93 -1.78 15.11
N SER A 6 -15.81 -1.70 16.11
CA SER A 6 -17.26 -1.61 15.89
C SER A 6 -17.66 -0.33 15.15
N SER A 7 -16.97 0.78 15.44
CA SER A 7 -17.19 2.06 14.74
C SER A 7 -16.76 1.98 13.28
N ILE A 8 -15.63 1.31 12.98
CA ILE A 8 -15.20 1.07 11.59
C ILE A 8 -16.23 0.19 10.86
N ALA A 9 -16.69 -0.89 11.49
CA ALA A 9 -17.67 -1.78 10.88
C ALA A 9 -19.01 -1.07 10.56
N ALA A 10 -19.49 -0.21 11.47
CA ALA A 10 -20.68 0.60 11.25
C ALA A 10 -20.48 1.61 10.11
N ALA A 11 -19.34 2.32 10.09
CA ALA A 11 -19.01 3.25 9.01
C ALA A 11 -18.92 2.54 7.65
N ALA A 12 -18.28 1.38 7.59
CA ALA A 12 -18.19 0.57 6.37
C ALA A 12 -19.57 0.14 5.85
N ALA A 13 -20.49 -0.21 6.74
CA ALA A 13 -21.86 -0.59 6.35
C ALA A 13 -22.63 0.60 5.76
N LEU A 14 -22.49 1.78 6.36
CA LEU A 14 -23.10 3.01 5.86
C LEU A 14 -22.54 3.40 4.49
N VAL A 15 -21.21 3.37 4.33
CA VAL A 15 -20.54 3.68 3.07
C VAL A 15 -20.96 2.71 1.97
N ALA A 16 -20.93 1.40 2.22
CA ALA A 16 -21.31 0.39 1.24
C ALA A 16 -22.75 0.54 0.74
N ARG A 17 -23.70 0.78 1.66
CA ARG A 17 -25.12 1.00 1.32
C ARG A 17 -25.35 2.31 0.58
N SER A 18 -24.65 3.37 0.97
CA SER A 18 -24.73 4.67 0.31
C SER A 18 -24.18 4.59 -1.11
N LEU A 19 -23.04 3.91 -1.31
CA LEU A 19 -22.46 3.67 -2.63
C LEU A 19 -23.40 2.86 -3.52
N TYR A 20 -24.09 1.85 -2.99
CA TYR A 20 -25.08 1.09 -3.75
C TYR A 20 -26.22 1.97 -4.26
N ILE A 21 -26.78 2.84 -3.40
CA ILE A 21 -27.85 3.77 -3.77
C ILE A 21 -27.36 4.79 -4.81
N LEU A 22 -26.14 5.32 -4.65
CA LEU A 22 -25.56 6.24 -5.62
C LEU A 22 -25.29 5.56 -6.97
N ALA A 23 -24.84 4.30 -6.96
CA ALA A 23 -24.56 3.53 -8.16
C ALA A 23 -25.84 3.14 -8.93
N THR A 24 -27.00 3.04 -8.26
CA THR A 24 -28.28 2.84 -8.94
C THR A 24 -28.77 4.07 -9.72
N GLY A 25 -28.24 5.27 -9.46
CA GLY A 25 -28.61 6.49 -10.18
C GLY A 25 -30.12 6.77 -10.11
N ASP A 26 -30.74 6.99 -11.28
CA ASP A 26 -32.18 7.26 -11.40
C ASP A 26 -33.05 5.99 -11.38
N MET A 27 -32.45 4.80 -11.25
CA MET A 27 -33.20 3.55 -11.19
C MET A 27 -33.82 3.33 -9.80
N THR A 28 -34.89 2.54 -9.75
CA THR A 28 -35.49 2.12 -8.47
C THR A 28 -34.51 1.27 -7.68
N VAL A 29 -34.20 1.69 -6.45
CA VAL A 29 -33.32 0.94 -5.54
C VAL A 29 -33.97 -0.40 -5.17
N ASP A 30 -33.27 -1.50 -5.41
CA ASP A 30 -33.69 -2.81 -4.92
C ASP A 30 -33.40 -2.91 -3.41
N LEU A 31 -34.46 -2.75 -2.62
CA LEU A 31 -34.40 -2.85 -1.17
C LEU A 31 -34.01 -4.24 -0.68
N MET A 32 -34.25 -5.31 -1.44
CA MET A 32 -33.80 -6.65 -1.06
C MET A 32 -32.29 -6.73 -1.12
N THR A 33 -31.67 -6.31 -2.23
CA THR A 33 -30.22 -6.24 -2.36
C THR A 33 -29.60 -5.28 -1.34
N LEU A 34 -30.18 -4.10 -1.11
CA LEU A 34 -29.68 -3.15 -0.11
C LEU A 34 -29.61 -3.77 1.30
N ASN A 35 -30.59 -4.59 1.66
CA ASN A 35 -30.66 -5.27 2.97
C ASN A 35 -29.69 -6.47 3.09
N THR A 36 -29.24 -7.05 1.99
CA THR A 36 -28.23 -8.12 2.01
C THR A 36 -26.81 -7.58 2.16
N ILE A 37 -26.57 -6.30 1.85
CA ILE A 37 -25.28 -5.63 2.10
C ILE A 37 -25.00 -5.60 3.61
N LYS A 38 -23.99 -6.38 4.00
CA LYS A 38 -23.54 -6.57 5.38
C LYS A 38 -22.01 -6.52 5.43
N VAL A 39 -21.48 -6.02 6.54
CA VAL A 39 -20.05 -6.01 6.83
C VAL A 39 -19.69 -7.25 7.64
N ASN A 40 -18.59 -7.90 7.27
CA ASN A 40 -17.99 -8.95 8.08
C ASN A 40 -17.14 -8.30 9.18
N VAL A 41 -17.65 -8.31 10.42
CA VAL A 41 -16.99 -7.65 11.57
C VAL A 41 -15.64 -8.30 11.91
N THR A 42 -15.54 -9.63 11.84
CA THR A 42 -14.29 -10.35 12.09
C THR A 42 -13.20 -9.97 11.08
N LEU A 43 -13.58 -9.78 9.81
CA LEU A 43 -12.64 -9.29 8.79
C LEU A 43 -12.14 -7.87 9.12
N VAL A 44 -13.01 -6.99 9.62
CA VAL A 44 -12.62 -5.64 10.04
C VAL A 44 -11.62 -5.69 11.20
N GLU A 45 -11.88 -6.54 12.20
CA GLU A 45 -10.98 -6.72 13.34
C GLU A 45 -9.62 -7.27 12.91
N GLU A 46 -9.60 -8.26 12.00
CA GLU A 46 -8.37 -8.81 11.45
C GLU A 46 -7.58 -7.74 10.68
N LEU A 47 -8.23 -6.98 9.79
CA LEU A 47 -7.58 -5.90 9.03
C LEU A 47 -7.00 -4.81 9.95
N ILE A 48 -7.70 -4.46 11.03
CA ILE A 48 -7.18 -3.53 12.05
C ILE A 48 -5.92 -4.10 12.70
N GLY A 49 -5.92 -5.38 13.07
CA GLY A 49 -4.74 -6.06 13.60
C GLY A 49 -3.58 -6.14 12.61
N CYS A 50 -3.87 -6.26 11.32
CA CYS A 50 -2.84 -6.32 10.28
C CYS A 50 -2.21 -4.96 9.98
N LEU A 51 -3.02 -3.91 9.92
CA LEU A 51 -2.63 -2.60 9.37
C LEU A 51 -2.25 -1.57 10.45
N LEU A 52 -2.71 -1.74 11.69
CA LEU A 52 -2.58 -0.71 12.73
C LEU A 52 -1.77 -1.15 13.97
N THR A 53 -1.27 -2.39 13.99
CA THR A 53 -0.40 -2.88 15.05
C THR A 53 0.84 -3.55 14.46
N CYS A 54 1.94 -3.64 15.22
CA CYS A 54 3.10 -4.43 14.82
C CYS A 54 2.98 -5.91 15.20
N ASP A 55 2.04 -6.25 16.08
CA ASP A 55 1.77 -7.61 16.55
C ASP A 55 0.24 -7.84 16.49
N PRO A 56 -0.26 -8.73 15.61
CA PRO A 56 0.51 -9.51 14.64
C PRO A 56 1.01 -8.69 13.43
N GLY A 57 0.44 -7.51 13.16
CA GLY A 57 0.76 -6.69 11.99
C GLY A 57 0.63 -7.47 10.67
N LEU A 58 1.50 -7.22 9.71
CA LEU A 58 1.53 -7.93 8.43
C LEU A 58 1.88 -9.42 8.58
N SER A 59 2.21 -9.90 9.77
CA SER A 59 2.32 -11.35 10.06
C SER A 59 0.97 -12.03 10.34
N CYS A 60 -0.14 -11.28 10.31
CA CYS A 60 -1.49 -11.80 10.43
C CYS A 60 -1.85 -12.81 9.32
N GLY A 61 -2.87 -13.64 9.57
CA GLY A 61 -3.28 -14.72 8.66
C GLY A 61 -3.64 -14.21 7.27
N ILE A 62 -4.47 -13.18 7.19
CA ILE A 62 -4.89 -12.62 5.89
C ILE A 62 -3.73 -12.02 5.10
N ALA A 63 -2.79 -11.29 5.72
CA ALA A 63 -1.65 -10.72 4.99
C ALA A 63 -0.72 -11.81 4.43
N LYS A 64 -0.44 -12.86 5.23
CA LYS A 64 0.34 -14.03 4.80
C LYS A 64 -0.29 -14.83 3.67
N SER A 65 -1.60 -14.72 3.47
CA SER A 65 -2.27 -15.35 2.31
C SER A 65 -2.08 -14.60 0.99
N PHE A 66 -1.55 -13.37 1.03
CA PHE A 66 -1.42 -12.50 -0.14
C PHE A 66 0.01 -12.07 -0.45
N ILE A 67 0.86 -11.91 0.55
CA ILE A 67 2.22 -11.42 0.38
C ILE A 67 3.20 -12.19 1.26
N SER A 68 4.48 -12.11 0.90
CA SER A 68 5.60 -12.49 1.75
C SER A 68 6.21 -11.21 2.34
N PRO A 69 5.75 -10.73 3.51
CA PRO A 69 6.20 -9.45 4.06
C PRO A 69 7.65 -9.54 4.55
N SER A 70 8.41 -8.48 4.28
CA SER A 70 9.76 -8.25 4.80
C SER A 70 9.75 -7.78 6.25
N ASN A 71 8.69 -7.12 6.70
CA ASN A 71 8.54 -6.66 8.08
C ASN A 71 7.15 -6.98 8.63
N ALA A 72 7.07 -7.34 9.92
CA ALA A 72 5.80 -7.55 10.59
C ALA A 72 5.07 -6.23 10.86
N CYS A 73 5.79 -5.13 11.16
CA CYS A 73 5.13 -3.87 11.42
C CYS A 73 4.79 -3.14 10.12
N PRO A 74 3.50 -2.84 9.87
CA PRO A 74 3.08 -2.11 8.67
C PRO A 74 3.67 -0.69 8.68
N SER A 75 4.17 -0.27 7.52
CA SER A 75 4.57 1.11 7.28
C SER A 75 3.49 1.80 6.45
N HIS A 76 3.09 3.00 6.85
CA HIS A 76 2.21 3.87 6.06
C HIS A 76 2.98 5.03 5.43
N TYR A 77 4.31 4.92 5.41
CA TYR A 77 5.15 5.84 4.67
C TYR A 77 4.98 5.60 3.16
N VAL A 78 4.73 6.67 2.41
CA VAL A 78 4.39 6.61 0.97
C VAL A 78 5.57 6.23 0.06
N GLY A 79 6.78 6.12 0.60
CA GLY A 79 7.98 5.79 -0.16
C GLY A 79 8.43 6.91 -1.09
N VAL A 80 9.32 6.55 -2.02
CA VAL A 80 9.96 7.49 -2.97
C VAL A 80 10.00 6.85 -4.35
N PHE A 81 9.61 7.60 -5.37
CA PHE A 81 9.81 7.17 -6.75
C PHE A 81 11.30 7.28 -7.13
N GLN A 82 11.90 6.15 -7.50
CA GLN A 82 13.32 6.09 -7.87
C GLN A 82 13.53 6.20 -9.40
N ASP A 83 12.50 5.90 -10.18
CA ASP A 83 12.53 5.75 -11.62
C ASP A 83 11.26 6.33 -12.28
N SER A 84 11.11 6.10 -13.58
CA SER A 84 9.96 6.60 -14.34
C SER A 84 8.64 6.02 -13.80
N PRO A 85 7.65 6.88 -13.48
CA PRO A 85 6.34 6.44 -13.00
C PRO A 85 5.54 5.62 -14.02
N SER A 86 5.81 5.76 -15.31
CA SER A 86 5.00 5.13 -16.38
C SER A 86 5.28 3.64 -16.57
N SER A 87 6.38 3.12 -16.00
CA SER A 87 6.84 1.74 -16.21
C SER A 87 6.38 0.74 -15.14
N THR A 88 5.68 1.17 -14.10
CA THR A 88 5.49 0.34 -12.90
C THR A 88 4.08 -0.25 -12.80
N GLN A 89 3.81 -1.30 -13.58
CA GLN A 89 2.65 -2.15 -13.35
C GLN A 89 2.77 -2.93 -12.01
N PHE A 90 4.00 -3.13 -11.53
CA PHE A 90 4.35 -3.65 -10.21
C PHE A 90 5.61 -2.92 -9.73
N PRO A 91 5.48 -1.80 -9.02
CA PRO A 91 6.65 -1.07 -8.55
C PRO A 91 7.43 -1.94 -7.56
N SER A 92 8.71 -2.17 -7.83
CA SER A 92 9.62 -2.86 -6.92
C SER A 92 9.78 -2.11 -5.59
N TYR A 93 9.46 -0.82 -5.58
CA TYR A 93 9.46 0.06 -4.41
C TYR A 93 8.11 0.12 -3.68
N ALA A 94 7.07 -0.64 -4.08
CA ALA A 94 5.86 -0.73 -3.27
C ALA A 94 6.19 -1.40 -1.94
N ASP A 95 5.87 -0.70 -0.86
CA ASP A 95 6.01 -1.23 0.49
C ASP A 95 5.03 -2.39 0.74
N ASP A 96 5.31 -3.19 1.77
CA ASP A 96 4.54 -4.37 2.13
C ASP A 96 3.05 -4.06 2.37
N THR A 97 2.72 -2.89 2.94
CA THR A 97 1.34 -2.46 3.16
C THR A 97 0.63 -2.22 1.83
N SER A 98 1.27 -1.48 0.91
CA SER A 98 0.70 -1.24 -0.42
C SER A 98 0.50 -2.55 -1.21
N ARG A 99 1.48 -3.46 -1.16
CA ARG A 99 1.40 -4.78 -1.80
C ARG A 99 0.25 -5.61 -1.22
N PHE A 100 0.10 -5.62 0.10
CA PHE A 100 -1.01 -6.31 0.77
C PHE A 100 -2.37 -5.73 0.37
N ILE A 101 -2.55 -4.41 0.46
CA ILE A 101 -3.82 -3.75 0.12
C ILE A 101 -4.19 -3.98 -1.33
N TRP A 102 -3.23 -3.90 -2.25
CA TRP A 102 -3.47 -4.16 -3.66
C TRP A 102 -3.98 -5.60 -3.89
N ASN A 103 -3.31 -6.60 -3.31
CA ASN A 103 -3.72 -8.01 -3.45
C ASN A 103 -5.09 -8.27 -2.79
N PHE A 104 -5.30 -7.76 -1.58
CA PHE A 104 -6.55 -7.89 -0.85
C PHE A 104 -7.72 -7.26 -1.62
N LEU A 105 -7.54 -6.05 -2.16
CA LEU A 105 -8.56 -5.37 -2.94
C LEU A 105 -8.82 -6.14 -4.25
N ALA A 106 -7.76 -6.50 -4.98
CA ALA A 106 -7.86 -7.26 -6.22
C ALA A 106 -8.66 -8.55 -6.03
N ASP A 107 -8.44 -9.27 -4.93
CA ASP A 107 -9.20 -10.45 -4.58
C ASP A 107 -10.67 -10.16 -4.28
N ARG A 108 -10.93 -9.26 -3.32
CA ARG A 108 -12.27 -9.00 -2.81
C ARG A 108 -13.22 -8.40 -3.84
N THR A 109 -12.70 -7.72 -4.84
CA THR A 109 -13.48 -7.14 -5.95
C THR A 109 -13.40 -7.95 -7.23
N SER A 110 -12.75 -9.12 -7.21
CA SER A 110 -12.66 -9.95 -8.40
C SER A 110 -13.99 -10.64 -8.73
N THR A 111 -14.22 -10.86 -10.02
CA THR A 111 -15.17 -11.89 -10.45
C THR A 111 -14.44 -13.22 -10.48
N LEU A 112 -15.01 -14.25 -9.84
CA LEU A 112 -14.48 -15.62 -9.88
C LEU A 112 -14.30 -16.05 -11.35
N ALA A 113 -13.06 -16.07 -11.82
CA ALA A 113 -12.74 -16.66 -13.11
C ALA A 113 -13.06 -18.15 -13.03
N SER A 114 -13.85 -18.64 -14.00
CA SER A 114 -14.32 -20.03 -14.04
C SER A 114 -13.19 -21.07 -14.11
N ASN A 115 -11.96 -20.65 -14.44
CA ASN A 115 -10.75 -21.46 -14.36
C ASN A 115 -9.65 -20.67 -13.63
N VAL A 116 -9.36 -21.06 -12.39
CA VAL A 116 -8.29 -20.45 -11.58
C VAL A 116 -6.94 -20.98 -12.09
N SER A 117 -6.28 -20.22 -12.95
CA SER A 117 -4.90 -20.52 -13.36
C SER A 117 -3.92 -20.02 -12.29
N SER A 118 -2.83 -20.76 -12.08
CA SER A 118 -1.76 -20.35 -11.18
C SER A 118 -0.84 -19.33 -11.83
N CYS A 119 -0.27 -18.44 -11.02
CA CYS A 119 0.64 -17.40 -11.48
C CYS A 119 1.68 -17.06 -10.42
N THR A 120 2.82 -16.51 -10.85
CA THR A 120 3.85 -15.97 -9.94
C THR A 120 3.98 -14.46 -10.08
N VAL A 121 3.92 -13.96 -11.32
CA VAL A 121 4.07 -12.52 -11.61
C VAL A 121 2.94 -12.01 -12.50
N LYS A 122 2.56 -12.77 -13.53
CA LYS A 122 1.64 -12.31 -14.57
C LYS A 122 0.65 -13.40 -14.97
N CYS A 123 -0.53 -12.96 -15.37
CA CYS A 123 -1.59 -13.80 -15.95
C CYS A 123 -1.58 -13.71 -17.48
N ASN A 124 -2.18 -14.70 -18.14
CA ASN A 124 -2.20 -14.77 -19.60
C ASN A 124 -3.12 -13.71 -20.21
N ASN A 125 -4.24 -13.41 -19.55
CA ASN A 125 -5.22 -12.45 -20.05
C ASN A 125 -4.93 -11.03 -19.52
N GLU A 126 -5.13 -10.02 -20.36
CA GLU A 126 -4.88 -8.61 -20.00
C GLU A 126 -5.85 -8.07 -18.93
N SER A 127 -7.05 -8.65 -18.86
CA SER A 127 -8.05 -8.33 -17.82
C SER A 127 -7.76 -9.01 -16.48
N GLU A 128 -6.81 -9.95 -16.44
CA GLU A 128 -6.46 -10.69 -15.24
C GLU A 128 -5.26 -10.10 -14.52
N VAL A 129 -5.28 -10.26 -13.20
CA VAL A 129 -4.18 -9.90 -12.32
C VAL A 129 -3.78 -11.09 -11.46
N CYS A 130 -2.49 -11.18 -11.15
CA CYS A 130 -1.96 -12.23 -10.29
C CYS A 130 -2.08 -11.80 -8.83
N VAL A 131 -2.92 -12.51 -8.07
CA VAL A 131 -3.10 -12.28 -6.63
C VAL A 131 -2.35 -13.37 -5.86
N GLY A 132 -1.56 -12.97 -4.86
CA GLY A 132 -0.80 -13.93 -4.04
C GLY A 132 0.44 -14.50 -4.74
N GLY A 133 0.97 -13.84 -5.77
CA GLY A 133 2.10 -14.38 -6.55
C GLY A 133 3.36 -14.69 -5.74
N GLU A 134 3.54 -14.02 -4.58
CA GLU A 134 4.71 -14.13 -3.71
C GLU A 134 4.60 -15.22 -2.64
N VAL A 135 3.40 -15.78 -2.42
CA VAL A 135 3.19 -16.76 -1.34
C VAL A 135 3.64 -18.15 -1.77
N GLU A 136 4.00 -18.98 -0.79
CA GLU A 136 4.35 -20.37 -1.03
C GLU A 136 3.18 -21.12 -1.66
N GLY A 137 3.41 -21.80 -2.79
CA GLY A 137 2.36 -22.41 -3.61
C GLY A 137 1.90 -21.56 -4.81
N GLY A 138 2.39 -20.32 -4.92
CA GLY A 138 2.09 -19.42 -6.01
C GLY A 138 0.72 -18.74 -5.88
N GLY A 139 0.52 -17.72 -6.71
CA GLY A 139 -0.71 -16.95 -6.78
C GLY A 139 -1.74 -17.54 -7.73
N ARG A 140 -2.84 -16.81 -7.87
CA ARG A 140 -3.92 -17.12 -8.79
C ARG A 140 -4.31 -15.94 -9.67
N CYS A 141 -4.70 -16.25 -10.89
CA CYS A 141 -5.26 -15.26 -11.81
C CYS A 141 -6.72 -14.99 -11.52
N VAL A 142 -7.04 -13.71 -11.38
CA VAL A 142 -8.41 -13.24 -11.20
C VAL A 142 -8.70 -12.07 -12.11
N VAL A 143 -9.95 -11.93 -12.55
CA VAL A 143 -10.40 -10.75 -13.28
C VAL A 143 -10.68 -9.65 -12.27
N SER A 144 -9.88 -8.59 -12.29
CA SER A 144 -10.02 -7.46 -11.38
C SER A 144 -9.55 -6.16 -12.04
N THR A 145 -10.22 -5.06 -11.71
CA THR A 145 -9.90 -3.71 -12.18
C THR A 145 -8.84 -3.03 -11.31
N THR A 146 -8.35 -3.68 -10.26
CA THR A 146 -7.32 -3.13 -9.37
C THR A 146 -6.01 -2.90 -10.11
N ARG A 147 -5.44 -1.70 -10.00
CA ARG A 147 -4.19 -1.28 -10.67
C ARG A 147 -3.40 -0.37 -9.73
N TYR A 148 -2.08 -0.38 -9.84
CA TYR A 148 -1.26 0.68 -9.25
C TYR A 148 -1.41 1.95 -10.07
N VAL A 149 -1.59 3.07 -9.39
CA VAL A 149 -1.67 4.40 -10.00
C VAL A 149 -0.56 5.25 -9.41
N PRO A 150 0.38 5.77 -10.21
CA PRO A 150 1.42 6.64 -9.69
C PRO A 150 0.83 7.92 -9.10
N ALA A 151 1.14 8.19 -7.84
CA ALA A 151 0.71 9.37 -7.10
C ALA A 151 1.93 10.20 -6.71
N TYR A 152 2.23 11.23 -7.50
CA TYR A 152 3.30 12.19 -7.23
C TYR A 152 2.83 13.61 -7.60
N SER A 153 3.55 14.62 -7.13
CA SER A 153 3.23 16.03 -7.38
C SER A 153 3.17 16.32 -8.88
N THR A 154 2.14 17.02 -9.36
CA THR A 154 2.06 17.41 -10.78
C THR A 154 3.14 18.42 -11.17
N ARG A 155 3.83 19.01 -10.17
CA ARG A 155 5.00 19.85 -10.35
C ARG A 155 6.30 19.08 -10.53
N LEU A 156 6.26 17.76 -10.58
CA LEU A 156 7.41 16.93 -10.88
C LEU A 156 7.25 16.29 -12.25
N LYS A 157 8.32 16.28 -13.02
CA LYS A 157 8.37 15.63 -14.34
C LYS A 157 9.63 14.81 -14.46
N PHE A 158 9.49 13.55 -14.86
CA PHE A 158 10.64 12.68 -15.10
C PHE A 158 11.03 12.74 -16.58
N GLU A 159 12.19 13.35 -16.87
CA GLU A 159 12.76 13.47 -18.22
C GLU A 159 14.27 13.33 -18.15
N ASP A 160 14.87 12.78 -19.21
CA ASP A 160 16.33 12.58 -19.30
C ASP A 160 16.92 11.81 -18.10
N ASN A 161 16.17 10.82 -17.60
CA ASN A 161 16.49 10.04 -16.40
C ASN A 161 16.65 10.87 -15.12
N ALA A 162 16.01 12.04 -15.05
CA ALA A 162 16.03 12.91 -13.89
C ALA A 162 14.65 13.49 -13.56
N TRP A 163 14.46 13.81 -12.28
CA TRP A 163 13.28 14.54 -11.81
C TRP A 163 13.50 16.04 -11.93
N HIS A 164 12.59 16.71 -12.63
CA HIS A 164 12.58 18.16 -12.83
C HIS A 164 11.41 18.78 -12.08
N VAL A 165 11.65 19.93 -11.44
CA VAL A 165 10.60 20.70 -10.77
C VAL A 165 10.03 21.73 -11.75
N LEU A 166 8.74 21.60 -12.04
CA LEU A 166 8.01 22.55 -12.85
C LEU A 166 7.65 23.81 -12.05
N PRO A 167 7.65 24.99 -12.71
CA PRO A 167 7.26 26.24 -12.07
C PRO A 167 5.81 26.17 -11.60
N ALA A 168 5.49 26.85 -10.49
CA ALA A 168 4.11 26.96 -10.03
C ALA A 168 3.29 27.79 -11.03
N ASN A 169 2.08 27.32 -11.36
CA ASN A 169 1.16 28.07 -12.22
C ASN A 169 0.45 29.14 -11.38
N SER A 170 0.79 30.42 -11.60
CA SER A 170 0.21 31.56 -10.88
C SER A 170 -1.28 31.80 -11.12
N SER A 171 -1.85 31.12 -12.12
CA SER A 171 -3.25 31.22 -12.52
C SER A 171 -4.14 30.14 -11.90
N ASP A 172 -3.55 29.20 -11.16
CA ASP A 172 -4.30 28.12 -10.53
C ASP A 172 -5.02 28.65 -9.28
N PRO A 173 -6.37 28.66 -9.25
CA PRO A 173 -7.13 29.10 -8.07
C PRO A 173 -7.02 28.13 -6.89
N MET A 174 -6.60 26.87 -7.10
CA MET A 174 -6.17 25.94 -6.06
C MET A 174 -4.69 26.11 -5.70
N GLY A 175 -4.00 27.07 -6.35
CA GLY A 175 -2.55 27.31 -6.40
C GLY A 175 -1.87 27.79 -5.12
N ALA A 176 -2.19 27.19 -3.98
CA ALA A 176 -1.14 26.89 -3.00
C ALA A 176 -0.35 25.70 -3.58
N ALA A 177 0.56 26.00 -4.53
CA ALA A 177 1.30 25.06 -5.39
C ALA A 177 1.38 23.63 -4.88
N ASP A 178 0.98 22.65 -5.70
CA ASP A 178 1.10 21.21 -5.40
C ASP A 178 2.40 20.93 -4.64
N PRO A 179 2.32 20.30 -3.45
CA PRO A 179 3.48 20.19 -2.58
C PRO A 179 4.55 19.37 -3.29
N VAL A 180 5.80 19.83 -3.18
CA VAL A 180 6.96 19.11 -3.69
C VAL A 180 7.74 18.61 -2.48
N TRP A 181 7.70 17.31 -2.26
CA TRP A 181 8.48 16.62 -1.24
C TRP A 181 9.48 15.70 -1.94
N THR A 182 10.75 15.82 -1.55
CA THR A 182 11.83 14.97 -2.03
C THR A 182 12.57 14.43 -0.83
N GLU A 183 12.91 13.13 -0.87
CA GLU A 183 13.71 12.50 0.14
C GLU A 183 15.19 12.46 -0.30
N SER A 184 16.10 12.77 0.62
CA SER A 184 17.54 12.71 0.34
C SER A 184 17.97 11.26 0.16
N TYR A 185 18.90 11.00 -0.75
CA TYR A 185 19.58 9.70 -0.80
C TYR A 185 20.50 9.53 0.42
N TRP A 186 20.54 8.32 0.98
CA TRP A 186 21.51 7.89 1.97
C TRP A 186 22.07 6.52 1.60
N ASN A 187 23.30 6.21 2.02
CA ASN A 187 23.91 4.90 1.78
C ASN A 187 23.51 3.91 2.89
N THR A 188 23.95 4.15 4.12
CA THR A 188 23.61 3.30 5.26
C THR A 188 23.43 4.16 6.50
N ILE A 189 22.25 4.06 7.12
CA ILE A 189 21.98 4.65 8.41
C ILE A 189 22.32 3.60 9.47
N SER A 190 23.26 3.90 10.36
CA SER A 190 23.64 2.98 11.44
C SER A 190 23.86 3.74 12.75
N LEU A 191 23.48 3.10 13.86
CA LEU A 191 23.74 3.59 15.20
C LEU A 191 24.77 2.66 15.85
N ARG A 192 25.83 3.23 16.43
CA ARG A 192 26.86 2.48 17.17
C ARG A 192 27.02 3.08 18.56
N VAL A 193 27.07 2.22 19.57
CA VAL A 193 27.32 2.60 20.96
C VAL A 193 28.65 1.99 21.38
N TYR A 194 29.55 2.81 21.91
CA TYR A 194 30.86 2.37 22.40
C TYR A 194 31.29 3.18 23.61
N ALA A 195 32.08 2.56 24.48
CA ALA A 195 32.72 3.26 25.59
C ALA A 195 33.90 4.08 25.06
N VAL A 196 33.98 5.35 25.47
CA VAL A 196 35.07 6.25 25.09
C VAL A 196 36.17 6.17 26.16
N GLN A 197 37.39 5.85 25.75
CA GLN A 197 38.55 5.83 26.65
C GLN A 197 38.96 7.26 27.05
N SER A 198 39.54 7.41 28.23
CA SER A 198 40.00 8.73 28.69
C SER A 198 41.18 9.23 27.85
N THR A 199 41.16 10.51 27.51
CA THR A 199 42.24 11.16 26.74
C THR A 199 43.61 11.03 27.39
N THR A 200 43.66 10.89 28.72
CA THR A 200 44.91 10.69 29.48
C THR A 200 45.50 9.31 29.23
N SER A 201 44.67 8.28 29.15
CA SER A 201 45.09 6.92 28.83
C SER A 201 45.59 6.81 27.39
N ASP A 202 44.90 7.44 26.44
CA ASP A 202 45.31 7.47 25.03
C ASP A 202 46.69 8.11 24.86
N ARG A 203 46.94 9.22 25.57
CA ARG A 203 48.23 9.91 25.56
C ARG A 203 49.35 9.08 26.18
N LEU A 204 49.07 8.35 27.26
CA LEU A 204 50.08 7.51 27.92
C LEU A 204 50.55 6.38 26.98
N ILE A 205 49.61 5.73 26.28
CA ILE A 205 49.91 4.66 25.31
C ILE A 205 50.74 5.19 24.13
N LEU A 206 50.50 6.42 23.69
CA LEU A 206 51.25 7.04 22.58
C LEU A 206 52.67 7.48 22.95
N LEU A 207 53.00 7.61 24.24
CA LEU A 207 54.30 8.08 24.73
C LEU A 207 55.23 6.95 25.22
N THR A 208 54.72 5.72 25.30
CA THR A 208 55.49 4.49 25.58
C THR A 208 55.80 3.75 24.30
#